data_AF-A0A2G4JME4-F1
#
_entry.id   AF-A0A2G4JME4-F1
#
_cell.length_a   1.000
_cell.length_b   1.000
_cell.length_c   1.000
_cell.angle_alpha   90.00
_cell.angle_beta   90.00
_cell.angle_gamma   90.00
#
_symmetry.space_group_name_H-M   'P 1'
#
loop_
_entity.id
_entity.type
_entity.pdbx_description
1 polymer ?
#
loop_
_entity_poly.entity_id
_entity_poly.type
_entity_poly.pdbx_seq_one_letter_code
_entity_poly.pdbx_strand_id
1 'polypeptide(L)' 'MSARDVISNLRELAALTATADGAQRLAWGPVWREARQWFNGKLATLGITPEIAAAGALMIT' A
#
# COMPACT_ATOMS: atom_id res chain seq x y z
N MET A 1 -12.47 10.58 7.09
CA MET A 1 -11.29 10.78 6.22
C MET A 1 -11.56 11.97 5.32
N SER A 2 -10.70 12.98 5.36
CA SER A 2 -10.80 14.19 4.53
C SER A 2 -10.04 14.00 3.21
N ALA A 3 -10.28 14.88 2.23
CA ALA A 3 -9.50 14.90 0.98
C ALA A 3 -7.99 15.10 1.24
N ARG A 4 -7.65 15.86 2.29
CA ARG A 4 -6.26 16.08 2.70
C ARG A 4 -5.58 14.79 3.16
N ASP A 5 -6.29 13.96 3.91
CA ASP A 5 -5.78 12.67 4.40
C ASP A 5 -5.49 11.72 3.23
N VAL A 6 -6.37 11.70 2.22
CA VAL A 6 -6.18 10.90 1.01
C VAL A 6 -4.93 11.36 0.26
N ILE A 7 -4.75 12.66 0.06
CA ILE A 7 -3.56 13.21 -0.61
C ILE A 7 -2.29 12.88 0.18
N SER A 8 -2.33 12.95 1.52
CA SER A 8 -1.19 12.56 2.37
C SER A 8 -0.79 11.11 2.14
N ASN A 9 -1.77 10.19 2.21
CA ASN A 9 -1.51 8.77 1.99
C ASN A 9 -0.95 8.47 0.60
N LEU A 10 -1.44 9.16 -0.44
CA LEU A 10 -0.91 9.02 -1.80
C LEU A 10 0.54 9.52 -1.93
N ARG A 11 0.88 10.63 -1.26
CA ARG A 11 2.25 11.16 -1.23
C ARG A 11 3.21 10.24 -0.47
N GLU A 12 2.78 9.70 0.66
CA GLU A 12 3.55 8.69 1.41
C GLU A 12 3.82 7.46 0.54
N LEU A 13 2.79 6.94 -0.14
CA LEU A 13 2.95 5.80 -1.05
C LEU A 13 3.88 6.13 -2.23
N ALA A 14 3.81 7.35 -2.77
CA ALA A 14 4.72 7.79 -3.83
C ALA A 14 6.18 7.85 -3.35
N ALA A 15 6.44 8.39 -2.16
CA ALA A 15 7.78 8.46 -1.58
C ALA A 15 8.41 7.07 -1.38
N LEU A 16 7.58 6.05 -1.11
CA LEU A 16 8.02 4.66 -0.95
C LEU A 16 8.27 3.93 -2.27
N THR A 17 7.59 4.33 -3.35
CA THR A 17 7.46 3.45 -4.53
C THR A 17 7.82 4.08 -5.86
N ALA A 18 8.13 5.38 -5.89
CA ALA A 18 8.42 6.10 -7.12
C ALA A 18 9.87 6.58 -7.22
N THR A 19 10.37 6.62 -8.45
CA THR A 19 11.60 7.30 -8.85
C THR A 19 11.26 8.54 -9.68
N ALA A 20 12.27 9.19 -10.26
CA ALA A 20 12.06 10.25 -11.25
C ALA A 20 11.21 9.79 -12.46
N ASP A 21 11.21 8.49 -12.75
CA ASP A 21 10.47 7.87 -13.86
C ASP A 21 9.06 7.39 -13.46
N GLY A 22 8.60 7.72 -12.25
CA GLY A 22 7.29 7.33 -11.75
C GLY A 22 7.31 6.07 -10.88
N ALA A 23 6.14 5.47 -10.67
CA ALA A 23 5.95 4.39 -9.69
C ALA A 23 6.43 3.02 -10.20
N GLN A 24 7.25 2.34 -9.40
CA GLN A 24 7.91 1.08 -9.73
C GLN A 24 7.33 -0.10 -8.92
N ARG A 25 6.03 -0.38 -9.10
CA ARG A 25 5.31 -1.40 -8.31
C ARG A 25 5.04 -2.69 -9.09
N LEU A 26 6.10 -3.32 -9.59
CA LEU A 26 5.99 -4.63 -10.26
C LEU A 26 5.53 -5.70 -9.28
N ALA A 27 4.52 -6.49 -9.68
CA ALA A 27 3.94 -7.53 -8.84
C ALA A 27 5.01 -8.50 -8.31
N TRP A 28 4.92 -8.81 -7.01
CA TRP A 28 5.87 -9.66 -6.28
C TRP A 28 7.33 -9.15 -6.25
N GLY A 29 7.60 -7.94 -6.71
CA GLY A 29 8.91 -7.29 -6.56
C GLY A 29 9.15 -6.75 -5.14
N PRO A 30 10.37 -6.31 -4.83
CA PRO A 30 10.71 -5.71 -3.53
C PRO A 30 9.83 -4.50 -3.18
N VAL A 31 9.70 -3.54 -4.10
CA VAL A 31 8.90 -2.32 -3.91
C VAL A 31 7.41 -2.65 -3.72
N TRP A 32 6.90 -3.68 -4.39
CA TRP A 32 5.52 -4.14 -4.19
C TRP A 32 5.30 -4.74 -2.79
N ARG A 33 6.28 -5.48 -2.25
CA ARG A 33 6.21 -6.00 -0.87
C ARG A 33 6.24 -4.88 0.15
N GLU A 34 7.12 -3.89 -0.02
CA GLU A 34 7.20 -2.71 0.85
C GLU A 34 5.90 -1.91 0.84
N ALA A 35 5.34 -1.66 -0.35
CA ALA A 35 4.05 -0.97 -0.48
C ALA A 35 2.93 -1.69 0.28
N ARG A 36 2.92 -3.03 0.25
CA ARG A 36 1.91 -3.83 0.96
C ARG A 36 2.15 -3.87 2.46
N GLN A 37 3.41 -3.90 2.91
CA GLN A 37 3.72 -3.78 4.32
C GLN A 37 3.26 -2.42 4.87
N TRP A 38 3.51 -1.33 4.14
CA TRP A 38 2.99 -0.01 4.47
C TRP A 38 1.46 0.00 4.54
N PHE A 39 0.79 -0.57 3.54
CA PHE A 39 -0.67 -0.60 3.49
C PHE A 39 -1.28 -1.43 4.63
N ASN A 40 -0.70 -2.59 4.94
CA ASN A 40 -1.11 -3.41 6.10
C ASN A 40 -0.91 -2.66 7.42
N GLY A 41 0.17 -1.87 7.55
CA GLY A 41 0.38 -1.00 8.70
C GLY A 41 -0.75 0.04 8.86
N LYS A 42 -1.20 0.66 7.76
CA LYS A 42 -2.34 1.58 7.78
C LYS A 42 -3.63 0.87 8.21
N LEU A 43 -3.91 -0.33 7.67
CA LEU A 43 -5.08 -1.13 8.05
C LEU A 43 -5.07 -1.53 9.52
N ALA A 44 -3.91 -1.88 10.07
CA ALA A 44 -3.77 -2.22 11.49
C ALA A 44 -4.17 -1.06 12.41
N THR A 45 -3.94 0.20 12.02
CA THR A 45 -4.41 1.37 12.80
C THR A 45 -5.93 1.49 12.86
N LEU A 46 -6.62 0.81 11.96
CA LEU A 46 -8.08 0.71 11.90
C LEU A 46 -8.61 -0.59 12.51
N GLY A 47 -7.73 -1.44 13.06
CA GLY A 47 -8.08 -2.76 13.59
C GLY A 47 -8.38 -3.80 12.51
N ILE A 48 -8.01 -3.55 11.25
CA ILE A 48 -8.31 -4.41 10.11
C ILE A 48 -7.11 -5.32 9.81
N THR A 49 -7.36 -6.63 9.72
CA THR A 49 -6.38 -7.61 9.26
C THR A 49 -6.86 -8.19 7.92
N PRO A 50 -6.15 -7.94 6.81
CA PRO A 50 -6.56 -8.46 5.51
C PRO A 50 -6.27 -9.96 5.36
N GLU A 51 -7.14 -10.67 4.65
CA GLU A 51 -6.90 -12.04 4.23
C GLU A 51 -6.08 -12.06 2.92
N ILE A 52 -5.21 -13.07 2.75
CA ILE A 52 -4.43 -13.24 1.52
C ILE A 52 -5.02 -14.40 0.72
N ALA A 53 -5.58 -14.09 -0.45
CA ALA A 53 -6.11 -15.10 -1.37
C ALA A 53 -4.99 -15.88 -2.08
N ALA A 54 -5.32 -16.99 -2.73
CA ALA A 54 -4.37 -17.91 -3.35
C ALA A 54 -3.39 -17.25 -4.35
N ALA A 55 -3.84 -16.26 -5.13
CA ALA A 55 -3.01 -15.51 -6.07
C ALA A 55 -2.25 -14.33 -5.43
N GLY A 56 -2.30 -14.20 -4.11
CA GLY A 56 -1.65 -13.12 -3.35
C GLY A 56 -2.43 -11.80 -3.33
N ALA A 57 -3.71 -11.77 -3.72
CA ALA A 57 -4.56 -10.59 -3.53
C ALA A 57 -4.86 -10.36 -2.03
N LEU A 58 -4.92 -9.10 -1.59
CA LEU A 58 -5.45 -8.76 -0.26
C LEU A 58 -6.97 -8.65 -0.36
N MET A 59 -7.67 -9.38 0.48
CA MET A 59 -9.11 -9.27 0.67
C MET A 59 -9.36 -8.56 2.00
N ILE A 60 -10.18 -7.51 1.95
CA ILE A 60 -10.58 -6.70 3.11
C ILE A 60 -12.10 -6.70 3.13
N THR A 61 -12.68 -7.15 4.23
CA THR A 61 -14.12 -7.23 4.47
C THR A 61 -14.55 -6.26 5.54
#